data_AF-X0ZA12-F1
#
_entry.id   AF-X0ZA12-F1
#
_cell.length_a   1.000
_cell.length_b   1.000
_cell.length_c   1.000
_cell.angle_alpha   90.00
_cell.angle_beta   90.00
_cell.angle_gamma   90.00
#
_symmetry.space_group_name_H-M   'P 1'
#
loop_
_entity.id
_entity.type
_entity.pdbx_description
1 polymer ?
#
loop_
_entity_poly.entity_id
_entity_poly.type
_entity_poly.pdbx_seq_one_letter_code
_entity_poly.pdbx_strand_id
1 'polypeptide(L)'
;QIAVRDEESYTAAAETLKDIARIEKLITEHHKPIKQAAKNAHSIAVAAEKKFLDPLTKAKSIIRNSLVVWTTEQERIRRDAERKLQAEARRKEEEERLALAERAEDEGKSETEVTEILDTPAPVPPVIVSPTFNKVAGVSTRETWRAEVTDMKMLCRAVVDGKAPVETVSPNMPLLNSMARKSKSGLGIPGVKAIKDTGVAIRS
;
A
#
# COMPACT_ATOMS: atom_id res chain seq x y z
N GLN A 1 33.57 -29.67 31.45
CA GLN A 1 34.07 -28.69 30.47
C GLN A 1 35.31 -29.30 29.82
N ILE A 2 35.29 -29.57 28.51
CA ILE A 2 36.49 -30.08 27.82
C ILE A 2 37.39 -28.87 27.56
N ALA A 3 38.49 -28.76 28.31
CA ALA A 3 39.50 -27.72 28.09
C ALA A 3 40.65 -28.34 27.28
N VAL A 4 40.79 -27.92 26.02
CA VAL A 4 41.88 -28.34 25.15
C VAL A 4 43.12 -27.54 25.51
N ARG A 5 44.15 -28.19 26.03
CA ARG A 5 45.37 -27.53 26.56
C ARG A 5 46.67 -28.12 26.00
N ASP A 6 46.59 -29.29 25.38
CA ASP A 6 47.70 -30.05 24.79
C ASP A 6 47.21 -30.88 23.59
N GLU A 7 48.12 -31.57 22.91
CA GLU A 7 47.83 -32.33 21.69
C GLU A 7 46.94 -33.56 21.95
N GLU A 8 47.08 -34.20 23.11
CA GLU A 8 46.27 -35.35 23.50
C GLU A 8 44.81 -34.94 23.78
N SER A 9 44.60 -33.87 24.55
CA SER A 9 43.27 -33.29 24.80
C SER A 9 42.64 -32.70 23.54
N TYR A 10 43.45 -32.19 22.60
CA TYR A 10 42.97 -31.78 21.27
C TYR A 10 42.45 -32.98 20.49
N THR A 11 43.22 -34.07 20.41
CA THR A 11 42.86 -35.26 19.64
C THR A 11 41.59 -35.91 20.19
N ALA A 12 41.51 -36.09 21.51
CA ALA A 12 40.31 -36.63 22.16
C ALA A 12 39.07 -35.74 21.95
N ALA A 13 39.23 -34.41 22.02
CA ALA A 13 38.15 -33.47 21.75
C ALA A 13 37.71 -33.52 20.27
N ALA A 14 38.65 -33.63 19.34
CA ALA A 14 38.37 -33.72 17.90
C ALA A 14 37.65 -35.03 17.53
N GLU A 15 38.03 -36.16 18.13
CA GLU A 15 37.35 -37.45 17.93
C GLU A 15 35.94 -37.45 18.52
N THR A 16 35.78 -36.95 19.75
CA THR A 16 34.46 -36.77 20.37
C THR A 16 33.56 -35.89 19.48
N LEU A 17 34.11 -34.82 18.91
CA LEU A 17 33.37 -33.93 18.02
C LEU A 17 32.98 -34.60 16.69
N LYS A 18 33.80 -35.50 16.15
CA LYS A 18 33.44 -36.33 14.98
C LYS A 18 32.29 -37.28 15.31
N ASP A 19 32.30 -37.89 16.49
CA ASP A 19 31.20 -38.77 16.92
C ASP A 19 29.89 -38.02 17.11
N ILE A 20 29.94 -36.82 17.71
CA ILE A 20 28.79 -35.93 17.81
C ILE A 20 28.25 -35.61 16.41
N ALA A 21 29.10 -35.19 15.48
CA ALA A 21 28.70 -34.87 14.11
C ALA A 21 28.06 -36.07 13.38
N ARG A 22 28.56 -37.29 13.63
CA ARG A 22 27.97 -38.54 13.10
C ARG A 22 26.57 -38.80 13.67
N ILE A 23 26.38 -38.62 14.97
CA ILE A 23 25.07 -38.78 15.62
C ILE A 23 24.09 -37.72 15.12
N GLU A 24 24.52 -36.46 14.99
CA GLU A 24 23.71 -35.39 14.40
C GLU A 24 23.25 -35.74 12.98
N LYS A 25 24.15 -36.30 12.16
CA LYS A 25 23.80 -36.77 10.81
C LYS A 25 22.73 -37.86 10.83
N LEU A 26 22.86 -38.87 11.70
CA LEU A 26 21.86 -39.93 11.83
C LEU A 26 20.48 -39.38 12.25
N ILE A 27 20.46 -38.47 13.23
CA ILE A 27 19.21 -37.83 13.69
C ILE A 27 18.57 -37.04 12.54
N THR A 28 19.37 -36.24 11.82
CA THR A 28 18.86 -35.39 10.74
C THR A 28 18.36 -36.22 9.55
N GLU A 29 19.05 -37.30 9.19
CA GLU A 29 18.63 -38.24 8.15
C GLU A 29 17.35 -38.97 8.52
N HIS A 30 17.22 -39.46 9.76
CA HIS A 30 16.01 -40.12 10.26
C HIS A 30 14.79 -39.18 10.20
N HIS A 31 14.95 -37.92 10.62
CA HIS A 31 13.84 -36.94 10.64
C HIS A 31 13.57 -36.29 9.28
N LYS A 32 14.48 -36.41 8.31
CA LYS A 32 14.31 -35.85 6.97
C LYS A 32 13.02 -36.31 6.27
N PRO A 33 12.69 -37.62 6.17
CA PRO A 33 11.45 -38.07 5.56
C PRO A 33 10.21 -37.62 6.33
N ILE A 34 10.26 -37.55 7.67
CA ILE A 34 9.13 -37.08 8.51
C ILE A 34 8.81 -35.61 8.21
N LYS A 35 9.85 -34.75 8.22
CA LYS A 35 9.71 -33.33 7.87
C LYS A 35 9.22 -33.15 6.44
N GLN A 36 9.70 -33.97 5.50
CA GLN A 36 9.26 -33.93 4.11
C GLN A 36 7.79 -34.33 3.97
N ALA A 37 7.33 -35.38 4.67
CA ALA A 37 5.94 -35.80 4.67
C ALA A 37 5.03 -34.69 5.22
N ALA A 38 5.40 -34.06 6.34
CA ALA A 38 4.65 -32.94 6.91
C ALA A 38 4.58 -31.74 5.95
N LYS A 39 5.71 -31.37 5.33
CA LYS A 39 5.75 -30.29 4.33
C LYS A 39 4.86 -30.60 3.13
N ASN A 40 4.88 -31.84 2.64
CA ASN A 40 4.03 -32.28 1.54
C ASN A 40 2.55 -32.22 1.92
N ALA A 41 2.19 -32.74 3.09
CA ALA A 41 0.82 -32.71 3.59
C ALA A 41 0.30 -31.26 3.73
N HIS A 42 1.10 -30.38 4.32
CA HIS A 42 0.77 -28.95 4.40
C HIS A 42 0.59 -28.32 3.01
N SER A 43 1.53 -28.58 2.10
CA SER A 43 1.44 -28.06 0.72
C SER A 43 0.18 -28.53 0.00
N ILE A 44 -0.23 -29.79 0.19
CA ILE A 44 -1.46 -30.34 -0.39
C ILE A 44 -2.69 -29.67 0.22
N ALA A 45 -2.73 -29.51 1.55
CA ALA A 45 -3.85 -28.86 2.23
C ALA A 45 -4.03 -27.41 1.76
N VAL A 46 -2.94 -26.63 1.70
CA VAL A 46 -2.95 -25.25 1.18
C VAL A 46 -3.40 -25.21 -0.28
N ALA A 47 -2.92 -26.14 -1.12
CA ALA A 47 -3.33 -26.19 -2.53
C ALA A 47 -4.82 -26.53 -2.70
N ALA A 48 -5.33 -27.47 -1.90
CA ALA A 48 -6.74 -27.86 -1.91
C ALA A 48 -7.64 -26.70 -1.46
N GLU A 49 -7.29 -26.03 -0.36
CA GLU A 49 -7.99 -24.82 0.11
C GLU A 49 -7.99 -23.74 -0.97
N LYS A 50 -6.81 -23.45 -1.54
CA LYS A 50 -6.65 -22.44 -2.59
C LYS A 50 -7.50 -22.73 -3.81
N LYS A 51 -7.65 -24.01 -4.21
CA LYS A 51 -8.50 -24.41 -5.34
C LYS A 51 -9.95 -23.94 -5.17
N PHE A 52 -10.47 -23.93 -3.95
CA PHE A 52 -11.83 -23.45 -3.67
C PHE A 52 -11.88 -21.95 -3.42
N LEU A 53 -10.87 -21.39 -2.75
CA LEU A 53 -10.84 -19.96 -2.44
C LEU A 53 -10.53 -19.08 -3.65
N ASP A 54 -9.72 -19.53 -4.60
CA ASP A 54 -9.29 -18.73 -5.75
C ASP A 54 -10.48 -18.27 -6.63
N PRO A 55 -11.42 -19.14 -7.06
CA PRO A 55 -12.60 -18.72 -7.80
C PRO A 55 -13.46 -17.72 -7.03
N LEU A 56 -13.66 -17.94 -5.72
CA LEU A 56 -14.45 -17.04 -4.88
C LEU A 56 -13.76 -15.68 -4.70
N THR A 57 -12.44 -15.67 -4.56
CA THR A 57 -11.64 -14.45 -4.46
C THR A 57 -11.71 -13.65 -5.75
N LYS A 58 -11.64 -14.31 -6.90
CA LYS A 58 -11.82 -13.70 -8.23
C LYS A 58 -13.24 -13.13 -8.38
N ALA A 59 -14.28 -13.91 -8.07
CA ALA A 59 -15.66 -13.46 -8.13
C ALA A 59 -15.92 -12.25 -7.22
N LYS A 60 -15.43 -12.29 -5.97
CA LYS A 60 -15.49 -11.15 -5.04
C LYS A 60 -14.80 -9.91 -5.60
N SER A 61 -13.65 -10.07 -6.27
CA SER A 61 -12.94 -8.96 -6.91
C SER A 61 -13.76 -8.32 -8.03
N ILE A 62 -14.34 -9.14 -8.91
CA ILE A 62 -15.19 -8.69 -10.02
C ILE A 62 -16.41 -7.93 -9.51
N ILE A 63 -17.11 -8.49 -8.52
CA ILE A 63 -18.31 -7.86 -7.94
C ILE A 63 -17.93 -6.56 -7.23
N ARG A 64 -16.85 -6.53 -6.44
CA ARG A 64 -16.37 -5.30 -5.78
C ARG A 64 -16.08 -4.21 -6.79
N ASN A 65 -15.37 -4.52 -7.87
CA ASN A 65 -15.06 -3.55 -8.92
C ASN A 65 -16.34 -3.05 -9.61
N SER A 66 -17.29 -3.94 -9.89
CA SER A 66 -18.57 -3.57 -10.50
C SER A 66 -19.38 -2.63 -9.60
N LEU A 67 -19.39 -2.87 -8.29
CA LEU A 67 -20.02 -1.99 -7.31
C LEU A 67 -19.33 -0.62 -7.26
N VAL A 68 -18.00 -0.56 -7.28
CA VAL A 68 -17.25 0.71 -7.29
C VAL A 68 -17.57 1.51 -8.55
N VAL A 69 -17.51 0.88 -9.73
CA VAL A 69 -17.83 1.54 -11.01
C VAL A 69 -19.24 2.10 -11.00
N TRP A 70 -20.23 1.29 -10.62
CA TRP A 70 -21.62 1.73 -10.61
C TRP A 70 -21.88 2.83 -9.58
N THR A 71 -21.37 2.70 -8.35
CA THR A 71 -21.56 3.73 -7.30
C THR A 71 -20.86 5.05 -7.65
N THR A 72 -19.72 5.00 -8.33
CA THR A 72 -19.04 6.18 -8.86
C THR A 72 -19.88 6.86 -9.94
N GLU A 73 -20.48 6.06 -10.84
CA GLU A 73 -21.36 6.59 -11.88
C GLU A 73 -22.66 7.18 -11.31
N GLN A 74 -23.25 6.55 -10.29
CA GLN A 74 -24.41 7.10 -9.59
C GLN A 74 -24.12 8.46 -8.95
N GLU A 75 -22.94 8.61 -8.34
CA GLU A 75 -22.49 9.89 -7.78
C GLU A 75 -22.23 10.93 -8.89
N ARG A 76 -21.71 10.51 -10.05
CA ARG A 76 -21.55 11.39 -11.22
C ARG A 76 -22.90 11.91 -11.71
N ILE A 77 -23.88 11.01 -11.90
CA ILE A 77 -25.24 11.36 -12.33
C ILE A 77 -25.90 12.33 -11.35
N ARG A 78 -25.77 12.06 -10.04
CA ARG A 78 -26.28 12.94 -8.98
C ARG A 78 -25.68 14.34 -9.08
N ARG A 79 -24.35 14.45 -9.19
CA ARG A 79 -23.65 15.75 -9.31
C ARG A 79 -24.02 16.50 -10.59
N ASP A 80 -24.21 15.79 -11.69
CA ASP A 80 -24.64 16.41 -12.94
C ASP A 80 -26.09 16.90 -12.86
N ALA A 81 -26.97 16.17 -12.16
CA ALA A 81 -28.34 16.61 -11.88
C ALA A 81 -28.36 17.84 -10.96
N GLU A 82 -27.56 17.84 -9.88
CA GLU A 82 -27.37 19.00 -8.98
C GLU A 82 -26.87 20.21 -9.78
N ARG A 83 -25.88 20.03 -10.65
CA ARG A 83 -25.35 21.12 -11.49
C ARG A 83 -26.41 21.69 -12.42
N LYS A 84 -27.22 20.84 -13.07
CA LYS A 84 -28.30 21.28 -13.98
C LYS A 84 -29.38 22.05 -13.23
N LEU A 85 -29.83 21.51 -12.10
CA LEU A 85 -30.89 22.13 -11.31
C LEU A 85 -30.42 23.44 -10.67
N GLN A 86 -29.15 23.53 -10.25
CA GLN A 86 -28.55 24.80 -9.82
C GLN A 86 -28.46 25.81 -10.96
N ALA A 87 -28.13 25.39 -12.17
CA ALA A 87 -28.08 26.28 -13.33
C ALA A 87 -29.47 26.79 -13.71
N GLU A 88 -30.50 25.94 -13.65
CA GLU A 88 -31.89 26.34 -13.88
C GLU A 88 -32.40 27.30 -12.80
N ALA A 89 -32.08 27.03 -11.53
CA ALA A 89 -32.43 27.93 -10.43
C ALA A 89 -31.77 29.31 -10.59
N ARG A 90 -30.48 29.35 -10.97
CA ARG A 90 -29.81 30.62 -11.30
C ARG A 90 -30.43 31.35 -12.48
N ARG A 91 -30.83 30.61 -13.53
CA ARG A 91 -31.47 31.21 -14.70
C ARG A 91 -32.84 31.79 -14.36
N LYS A 92 -33.67 31.07 -13.57
CA LYS A 92 -34.97 31.58 -13.11
C LYS A 92 -34.83 32.82 -12.25
N GLU A 93 -33.87 32.84 -11.33
CA GLU A 93 -33.58 34.02 -10.50
C GLU A 93 -33.16 35.22 -11.36
N GLU A 94 -32.33 34.99 -12.38
CA GLU A 94 -31.92 36.04 -13.32
C GLU A 94 -33.10 36.53 -14.18
N GLU A 95 -33.95 35.63 -14.68
CA GLU A 95 -35.18 35.96 -15.41
C GLU A 95 -36.16 36.77 -14.53
N GLU A 96 -36.35 36.37 -13.27
CA GLU A 96 -37.21 37.08 -12.31
C GLU A 96 -36.65 38.46 -11.95
N ARG A 97 -35.33 38.59 -11.83
CA ARG A 97 -34.64 39.87 -11.60
C ARG A 97 -34.79 40.82 -12.79
N LEU A 98 -34.63 40.32 -14.02
CA LEU A 98 -34.86 41.09 -15.24
C LEU A 98 -36.31 41.54 -15.34
N ALA A 99 -37.28 40.65 -15.10
CA ALA A 99 -38.71 41.00 -15.11
C ALA A 99 -39.10 41.96 -13.98
N LEU A 100 -38.39 41.97 -12.85
CA LEU A 100 -38.58 42.96 -11.80
C LEU A 100 -38.04 44.33 -12.21
N ALA A 101 -36.87 44.37 -12.86
CA ALA A 101 -36.28 45.59 -13.40
C ALA A 101 -37.16 46.22 -14.50
N GLU A 102 -37.67 45.43 -15.45
CA GLU A 102 -38.59 45.89 -16.50
C GLU A 102 -39.87 46.49 -15.91
N ARG A 103 -40.49 45.82 -14.92
CA ARG A 103 -41.67 46.36 -14.22
C ARG A 103 -41.37 47.66 -13.47
N ALA A 104 -40.18 47.79 -12.89
CA ALA A 104 -39.76 49.02 -12.23
C ALA A 104 -39.64 50.19 -13.23
N GLU A 105 -39.14 49.92 -14.44
CA GLU A 105 -39.07 50.90 -15.52
C GLU A 105 -40.47 51.32 -16.01
N ASP A 106 -41.37 50.35 -16.26
CA ASP A 106 -42.76 50.61 -16.66
C ASP A 106 -43.57 51.41 -15.61
N GLU A 107 -43.28 51.20 -14.32
CA GLU A 107 -43.86 51.94 -13.21
C GLU A 107 -43.27 53.36 -13.04
N GLY A 108 -42.26 53.73 -13.84
CA GLY A 108 -41.62 55.05 -13.82
C GLY A 108 -40.66 55.27 -12.64
N LYS A 109 -40.07 54.20 -12.09
CA LYS A 109 -39.03 54.30 -11.05
C LYS A 109 -37.76 54.93 -11.60
N SER A 110 -36.91 55.48 -10.72
CA SER A 110 -35.68 56.15 -11.17
C SER A 110 -34.67 55.15 -11.72
N GLU A 111 -33.84 55.59 -12.66
CA GLU A 111 -32.80 54.77 -13.28
C GLU A 111 -31.84 54.16 -12.25
N THR A 112 -31.59 54.87 -11.14
CA THR A 112 -30.81 54.37 -10.01
C THR A 112 -31.43 53.15 -9.33
N GLU A 113 -32.75 53.14 -9.12
CA GLU A 113 -33.46 52.02 -8.49
C GLU A 113 -33.48 50.78 -9.40
N VAL A 114 -33.64 50.99 -10.71
CA VAL A 114 -33.57 49.89 -11.70
C VAL A 114 -32.16 49.27 -11.74
N THR A 115 -31.10 50.10 -11.69
CA THR A 115 -29.72 49.60 -11.64
C THR A 115 -29.41 48.84 -10.36
N GLU A 116 -29.93 49.27 -9.21
CA GLU A 116 -29.72 48.60 -7.93
C GLU A 116 -30.37 47.20 -7.89
N ILE A 117 -31.54 47.04 -8.53
CA ILE A 117 -32.21 45.74 -8.71
C ILE A 117 -31.37 44.80 -9.58
N LEU A 118 -30.72 45.30 -10.64
CA LEU A 118 -29.90 44.48 -11.53
C LEU A 118 -28.56 44.09 -10.91
N ASP A 119 -27.95 45.00 -10.14
CA ASP A 119 -26.58 44.85 -9.60
C ASP A 119 -26.54 44.13 -8.26
N THR A 120 -27.69 43.91 -7.61
CA THR A 120 -27.79 43.11 -6.38
C THR A 120 -27.98 41.62 -6.72
N PRO A 121 -26.95 40.76 -6.60
CA PRO A 121 -27.11 39.34 -6.83
C PRO A 121 -27.95 38.71 -5.71
N ALA A 122 -29.11 38.18 -6.07
CA ALA A 122 -29.92 37.38 -5.16
C ALA A 122 -29.23 36.03 -4.85
N PRO A 123 -29.12 35.63 -3.58
CA PRO A 123 -28.46 34.39 -3.20
C PRO A 123 -29.32 33.18 -3.59
N VAL A 124 -28.93 32.46 -4.63
CA VAL A 124 -29.58 31.20 -5.02
C VAL A 124 -29.13 30.07 -4.08
N PRO A 125 -30.03 29.45 -3.29
CA PRO A 125 -29.66 28.37 -2.39
C PRO A 125 -29.10 27.16 -3.17
N PRO A 126 -28.16 26.39 -2.59
CA PRO A 126 -27.64 25.20 -3.24
C PRO A 126 -28.72 24.11 -3.31
N VAL A 127 -28.98 23.62 -4.51
CA VAL A 127 -29.93 22.53 -4.74
C VAL A 127 -29.24 21.19 -4.53
N ILE A 128 -29.67 20.46 -3.50
CA ILE A 128 -29.13 19.14 -3.15
C ILE A 128 -30.08 18.07 -3.69
N VAL A 129 -29.55 17.15 -4.51
CA VAL A 129 -30.31 15.99 -4.98
C VAL A 129 -30.10 14.85 -3.98
N SER A 130 -31.15 14.09 -3.70
CA SER A 130 -31.05 12.93 -2.82
C SER A 130 -30.17 11.83 -3.45
N PRO A 131 -29.52 10.97 -2.64
CA PRO A 131 -28.78 9.82 -3.16
C PRO A 131 -29.67 8.96 -4.06
N THR A 132 -29.13 8.49 -5.19
CA THR A 132 -29.89 7.70 -6.18
C THR A 132 -30.15 6.25 -5.74
N PHE A 133 -29.55 5.80 -4.63
CA PHE A 133 -29.73 4.46 -4.09
C PHE A 133 -29.46 4.37 -2.58
N ASN A 134 -30.02 3.33 -1.96
CA ASN A 134 -29.78 3.02 -0.55
C ASN A 134 -28.56 2.11 -0.39
N LYS A 135 -27.65 2.45 0.52
CA LYS A 135 -26.50 1.59 0.85
C LYS A 135 -26.98 0.34 1.59
N VAL A 136 -26.41 -0.82 1.25
CA VAL A 136 -26.66 -2.07 1.95
C VAL A 136 -25.86 -2.10 3.26
N ALA A 137 -26.49 -2.49 4.36
CA ALA A 137 -25.82 -2.64 5.65
C ALA A 137 -24.62 -3.62 5.53
N GLY A 138 -23.47 -3.24 6.08
CA GLY A 138 -22.23 -4.02 6.01
C GLY A 138 -21.39 -3.80 4.75
N VAL A 139 -21.84 -3.02 3.77
CA VAL A 139 -21.04 -2.65 2.58
C VAL A 139 -20.56 -1.21 2.71
N SER A 140 -19.26 -1.03 2.97
CA SER A 140 -18.60 0.27 3.05
C SER A 140 -17.47 0.38 2.03
N THR A 141 -17.31 1.56 1.44
CA THR A 141 -16.12 1.91 0.66
C THR A 141 -15.03 2.43 1.58
N ARG A 142 -13.77 2.07 1.31
CA ARG A 142 -12.60 2.62 1.98
C ARG A 142 -11.64 3.12 0.92
N GLU A 143 -11.18 4.35 1.09
CA GLU A 143 -10.10 4.90 0.30
C GLU A 143 -8.75 4.48 0.91
N THR A 144 -7.88 3.91 0.09
CA THR A 144 -6.54 3.48 0.51
C THR A 144 -5.51 4.14 -0.39
N TRP A 145 -4.56 4.83 0.23
CA TRP A 145 -3.45 5.47 -0.45
C TRP A 145 -2.23 4.54 -0.43
N ARG A 146 -1.54 4.42 -1.56
CA ARG A 146 -0.31 3.61 -1.68
C ARG A 146 0.81 4.48 -2.24
N ALA A 147 1.99 4.40 -1.63
CA ALA A 147 3.20 5.02 -2.17
C ALA A 147 3.78 4.16 -3.30
N GLU A 148 4.17 4.79 -4.39
CA GLU A 148 4.90 4.18 -5.50
C GLU A 148 6.21 4.92 -5.70
N VAL A 149 7.32 4.17 -5.72
CA VAL A 149 8.66 4.74 -5.93
C VAL A 149 8.91 4.82 -7.43
N THR A 150 8.84 6.04 -7.98
CA THR A 150 9.08 6.31 -9.40
C THR A 150 10.57 6.30 -9.75
N ASP A 151 11.42 6.87 -8.89
CA ASP A 151 12.87 6.86 -9.03
C ASP A 151 13.56 6.72 -7.66
N MET A 152 14.27 5.60 -7.48
CA MET A 152 15.02 5.30 -6.26
C MET A 152 16.16 6.30 -6.01
N LYS A 153 16.82 6.81 -7.05
CA LYS A 153 17.91 7.78 -6.88
C LYS A 153 17.39 9.12 -6.36
N MET A 154 16.22 9.56 -6.83
CA MET A 154 15.58 10.77 -6.32
C MET A 154 15.15 10.60 -4.86
N LEU A 155 14.61 9.43 -4.48
CA LEU A 155 14.29 9.12 -3.09
C LEU A 155 15.55 9.18 -2.20
N CYS A 156 16.66 8.56 -2.60
CA CYS A 156 17.90 8.61 -1.84
C CYS A 156 18.43 10.05 -1.68
N ARG A 157 18.33 10.89 -2.72
CA ARG A 157 18.68 12.32 -2.62
C ARG A 157 17.76 13.06 -1.66
N ALA A 158 16.46 12.81 -1.71
CA ALA A 158 15.50 13.42 -0.80
C ALA A 158 15.77 13.07 0.67
N VAL A 159 16.29 11.86 0.95
CA VAL A 159 16.77 11.47 2.29
C VAL A 159 17.98 12.29 2.71
N VAL A 160 18.95 12.47 1.81
CA VAL A 160 20.15 13.29 2.07
C VAL A 160 19.78 14.77 2.30
N ASP A 161 18.82 15.28 1.54
CA ASP A 161 18.31 16.66 1.65
C ASP A 161 17.39 16.87 2.88
N GLY A 162 17.13 15.85 3.69
CA GLY A 162 16.27 15.91 4.88
C GLY A 162 14.77 16.01 4.58
N LYS A 163 14.35 15.82 3.33
CA LYS A 163 12.94 15.84 2.91
C LYS A 163 12.22 14.51 3.14
N ALA A 164 12.97 13.42 3.32
CA ALA A 164 12.46 12.10 3.61
C ALA A 164 13.23 11.46 4.79
N PRO A 165 12.57 10.72 5.70
CA PRO A 165 13.25 9.97 6.76
C PRO A 165 14.17 8.89 6.19
N VAL A 166 15.28 8.60 6.88
CA VAL A 166 16.24 7.53 6.50
C VAL A 166 15.57 6.16 6.43
N GLU A 167 14.53 5.94 7.25
CA GLU A 167 13.74 4.69 7.30
C GLU A 167 13.01 4.38 5.98
N THR A 168 12.85 5.36 5.08
CA THR A 168 12.26 5.15 3.76
C THR A 168 13.13 4.32 2.83
N VAL A 169 14.42 4.14 3.16
CA VAL A 169 15.39 3.37 2.36
C VAL A 169 16.01 2.28 3.22
N SER A 170 15.95 1.03 2.75
CA SER A 170 16.55 -0.12 3.43
C SER A 170 17.79 -0.64 2.69
N PRO A 171 18.93 -0.88 3.37
CA PRO A 171 20.11 -1.48 2.77
C PRO A 171 19.85 -2.91 2.30
N ASN A 172 20.29 -3.24 1.08
CA ASN A 172 20.25 -4.62 0.58
C ASN A 172 21.38 -5.46 1.20
N MET A 173 21.15 -5.97 2.41
CA MET A 173 22.12 -6.79 3.15
C MET A 173 22.61 -8.03 2.38
N PRO A 174 21.76 -8.80 1.65
CA PRO A 174 22.25 -9.91 0.82
C PRO A 174 23.33 -9.51 -0.18
N LEU A 175 23.14 -8.38 -0.87
CA LEU A 175 24.10 -7.86 -1.83
C LEU A 175 25.38 -7.37 -1.14
N LEU A 176 25.24 -6.60 -0.06
CA LEU A 176 26.37 -6.09 0.73
C LEU A 176 27.22 -7.23 1.31
N ASN A 177 26.58 -8.27 1.85
CA ASN A 177 27.27 -9.45 2.37
C ASN A 177 27.97 -10.26 1.26
N SER A 178 27.43 -10.26 0.03
CA SER A 178 28.09 -10.87 -1.13
C SER A 178 29.36 -10.09 -1.50
N MET A 179 29.29 -8.76 -1.52
CA MET A 179 30.46 -7.89 -1.77
C MET A 179 31.50 -8.02 -0.66
N ALA A 180 31.09 -8.04 0.60
CA ALA A 180 31.98 -8.22 1.75
C ALA A 180 32.74 -9.57 1.70
N ARG A 181 32.08 -10.65 1.28
CA ARG A 181 32.74 -11.96 1.12
C ARG A 181 33.81 -11.95 0.03
N LYS A 182 33.59 -11.20 -1.06
CA LYS A 182 34.54 -11.07 -2.17
C LYS A 182 35.71 -10.15 -1.84
N SER A 183 35.42 -8.94 -1.34
CA SER A 183 36.41 -7.88 -1.13
C SER A 183 37.05 -7.90 0.25
N LYS A 184 36.45 -8.60 1.23
CA LYS A 184 36.93 -8.72 2.62
C LYS A 184 37.27 -7.34 3.20
N SER A 185 38.48 -7.16 3.75
CA SER A 185 38.97 -5.89 4.30
C SER A 185 39.08 -4.76 3.27
N GLY A 186 39.03 -5.07 1.96
CA GLY A 186 39.06 -4.11 0.86
C GLY A 186 37.67 -3.62 0.41
N LEU A 187 36.60 -3.81 1.19
CA LEU A 187 35.28 -3.27 0.86
C LEU A 187 35.28 -1.73 0.97
N GLY A 188 35.41 -1.05 -0.17
CA GLY A 188 35.51 0.41 -0.26
C GLY A 188 34.18 1.16 -0.42
N ILE A 189 33.08 0.68 0.19
CA ILE A 189 31.77 1.35 0.12
C ILE A 189 31.65 2.29 1.33
N PRO A 190 31.56 3.61 1.14
CA PRO A 190 31.35 4.55 2.24
C PRO A 190 30.11 4.15 3.08
N GLY A 191 30.29 4.03 4.40
CA GLY A 191 29.23 3.64 5.33
C GLY A 191 29.04 2.12 5.53
N VAL A 192 29.80 1.25 4.84
CA VAL A 192 29.70 -0.22 5.00
C VAL A 192 31.07 -0.81 5.35
N LYS A 193 31.14 -1.61 6.43
CA LYS A 193 32.37 -2.29 6.88
C LYS A 193 32.21 -3.81 6.82
N ALA A 194 33.19 -4.50 6.26
CA ALA A 194 33.26 -5.96 6.31
C ALA A 194 33.76 -6.44 7.67
N ILE A 195 33.04 -7.38 8.29
CA ILE A 195 33.39 -8.01 9.57
C ILE A 195 33.79 -9.47 9.30
N LYS A 196 34.87 -9.94 9.93
CA LYS A 196 35.37 -11.31 9.81
C LYS A 196 35.01 -12.12 11.05
N ASP A 197 34.18 -13.14 10.88
CA ASP A 197 33.94 -14.16 11.90
C ASP A 197 34.79 -15.40 11.60
N THR A 198 35.46 -15.95 12.61
CA THR A 198 36.28 -17.17 12.48
C THR A 198 35.57 -18.31 13.22
N GLY A 199 35.28 -19.40 12.52
CA GLY A 199 34.63 -20.60 13.07
C GLY A 199 35.29 -21.89 12.56
N VAL A 200 35.29 -22.93 13.37
CA VAL A 200 35.76 -24.27 13.01
C VAL A 200 34.61 -25.03 12.35
N ALA A 201 34.85 -25.59 11.17
CA ALA A 201 33.86 -26.37 10.43
C ALA A 201 34.36 -27.79 10.22
N ILE A 202 33.53 -28.78 10.54
CA ILE A 202 33.76 -30.20 10.25
C ILE A 202 32.85 -30.60 9.10
N ARG A 203 33.39 -31.30 8.11
CA ARG A 203 32.58 -31.92 7.05
C ARG A 203 32.18 -33.31 7.50
N SER A 204 30.87 -33.53 7.66
CA SER A 204 30.22 -34.83 7.90
C SER A 204 29.83 -35.54 6.60
#